data_AF-A0A929CMM2-F1
#
_entry.id   AF-A0A929CMM2-F1
#
_cell.length_a   1.000
_cell.length_b   1.000
_cell.length_c   1.000
_cell.angle_alpha   90.00
_cell.angle_beta   90.00
_cell.angle_gamma   90.00
#
_symmetry.space_group_name_H-M   'P 1'
#
loop_
_entity.id
_entity.type
_entity.pdbx_description
1 polymer ?
#
loop_
_entity_poly.entity_id
_entity_poly.type
_entity_poly.pdbx_seq_one_letter_code
_entity_poly.pdbx_strand_id
1 'polypeptide(L)'
;MKKLKPLLVGLILLNAFSCSVTKNQNKGNVVPENFDYQTKFMSVKSVMFLPFVINGVSKNFLFDTGADFSIIQRGSIIGKTGNYDGASKRKMKLGNEII
;
A
#
# COMPACT_ATOMS: atom_id res chain seq x y z
N MET A 1 14.20 43.96 -21.92
CA MET A 1 14.66 43.33 -20.65
C MET A 1 13.74 43.55 -19.43
N LYS A 2 12.78 44.48 -19.42
CA LYS A 2 11.94 44.77 -18.24
C LYS A 2 10.96 43.63 -17.83
N LYS A 3 10.52 42.79 -18.77
CA LYS A 3 9.59 41.67 -18.51
C LYS A 3 10.25 40.38 -17.99
N LEU A 4 11.59 40.29 -17.99
CA LEU A 4 12.31 39.10 -17.54
C LEU A 4 12.43 39.03 -16.01
N LYS A 5 12.47 40.19 -15.34
CA LYS A 5 12.53 40.30 -13.88
C LYS A 5 11.33 39.69 -13.15
N PRO A 6 10.06 39.99 -13.52
CA PRO A 6 8.92 39.38 -12.84
C PRO A 6 8.82 37.86 -13.08
N LEU A 7 9.24 37.39 -14.25
CA LEU A 7 9.29 35.96 -14.57
C LEU A 7 10.27 35.21 -13.64
N LEU A 8 11.46 35.77 -13.44
CA LEU A 8 12.48 35.18 -12.58
C LEU A 8 12.02 35.13 -11.11
N VAL A 9 11.37 36.20 -10.64
CA VAL A 9 10.80 36.28 -9.28
C VAL A 9 9.69 35.24 -9.09
N GLY A 10 8.82 35.05 -10.09
CA GLY A 10 7.78 34.01 -10.06
C GLY A 10 8.35 32.59 -9.98
N LEU A 11 9.41 32.30 -10.75
CA LEU A 11 10.11 31.01 -10.72
C LEU A 11 10.77 30.73 -9.37
N ILE A 12 11.37 31.74 -8.73
CA ILE A 12 11.99 31.58 -7.41
C ILE A 12 10.92 31.29 -6.34
N LEU A 13 9.78 31.97 -6.39
CA LEU A 13 8.65 31.72 -5.47
C LEU A 13 8.10 30.30 -5.62
N LEU A 14 7.90 29.82 -6.85
CA LEU A 14 7.43 28.45 -7.12
C LEU A 14 8.36 27.38 -6.53
N ASN A 15 9.67 27.59 -6.57
CA ASN A 15 10.63 26.65 -6.00
C ASN A 15 10.64 26.71 -4.47
N ALA A 16 10.44 27.89 -3.87
CA ALA A 16 10.44 28.07 -2.42
C ALA A 16 9.22 27.44 -1.71
N PHE A 17 8.08 27.27 -2.39
CA PHE A 17 6.88 26.64 -1.83
C PHE A 17 6.77 25.13 -2.10
N SER A 18 7.83 24.51 -2.64
CA SER A 18 7.93 23.05 -2.84
C SER A 18 8.16 22.32 -1.50
N CYS A 19 7.28 22.49 -0.53
CA CYS A 19 7.33 21.70 0.70
C CYS A 19 7.11 20.22 0.34
N SER A 20 8.10 19.40 0.67
CA SER A 20 8.01 17.94 0.58
C SER A 20 6.78 17.46 1.36
N VAL A 21 5.78 16.94 0.64
CA VAL A 21 4.60 16.32 1.26
C VAL A 21 5.08 15.02 1.90
N THR A 22 5.46 15.10 3.16
CA THR A 22 5.82 13.93 3.97
C THR A 22 4.52 13.24 4.36
N LYS A 23 4.19 12.13 3.69
CA LYS A 23 3.11 11.25 4.12
C LYS A 23 3.59 10.44 5.31
N ASN A 24 3.26 10.90 6.52
CA ASN A 24 3.42 10.07 7.71
C ASN A 24 2.45 8.89 7.60
N GLN A 25 2.97 7.66 7.72
CA GLN A 25 2.10 6.50 7.89
C GLN A 25 1.35 6.62 9.21
N ASN A 26 0.05 6.36 9.19
CA ASN A 26 -0.73 6.26 10.41
C ASN A 26 -0.28 5.03 11.19
N LYS A 27 -0.09 5.20 12.50
CA LYS A 27 0.19 4.10 13.41
C LYS A 27 -0.98 3.11 13.35
N GLY A 28 -0.68 1.83 13.09
CA GLY A 28 -1.70 0.77 13.06
C GLY A 28 -2.46 0.67 14.38
N ASN A 29 -3.71 0.20 14.32
CA ASN A 29 -4.55 0.03 15.51
C ASN A 29 -3.92 -1.01 16.45
N VAL A 30 -3.83 -0.63 17.73
CA VAL A 30 -3.50 -1.57 18.81
C VAL A 30 -4.73 -2.44 19.02
N VAL A 31 -4.54 -3.76 19.00
CA VAL A 31 -5.59 -4.73 19.31
C VAL A 31 -6.16 -4.39 20.71
N PRO A 32 -7.50 -4.34 20.89
CA PRO A 32 -8.08 -4.05 22.20
C PRO A 32 -7.57 -5.03 23.26
N GLU A 33 -7.36 -4.57 24.49
CA GLU A 33 -6.78 -5.37 25.59
C GLU A 33 -7.51 -6.69 25.87
N ASN A 34 -8.75 -6.88 25.38
CA ASN A 34 -9.56 -8.08 25.58
C ASN A 34 -10.22 -8.57 24.27
N PHE A 35 -9.50 -8.54 23.15
CA PHE A 35 -10.01 -9.08 21.90
C PHE A 35 -9.89 -10.61 21.85
N ASP A 36 -10.99 -11.30 22.15
CA ASP A 36 -11.16 -12.72 21.86
C ASP A 36 -12.05 -12.92 20.65
N TYR A 37 -11.58 -13.74 19.70
CA TYR A 37 -12.33 -14.10 18.51
C TYR A 37 -12.30 -15.61 18.29
N GLN A 38 -13.47 -16.21 18.19
CA GLN A 38 -13.64 -17.62 17.88
C GLN A 38 -14.20 -17.78 16.48
N THR A 39 -13.60 -18.67 15.69
CA THR A 39 -14.08 -19.00 14.35
C THR A 39 -13.96 -20.48 14.08
N LYS A 40 -14.75 -20.95 13.11
CA LYS A 40 -14.61 -22.31 12.59
C LYS A 40 -13.38 -22.36 11.69
N PHE A 41 -12.72 -23.52 11.66
CA PHE A 41 -11.63 -23.77 10.74
C PHE A 41 -11.86 -25.08 9.98
N MET A 42 -11.19 -25.21 8.86
CA MET A 42 -11.13 -26.45 8.08
C MET A 42 -9.70 -26.97 8.09
N SER A 43 -9.53 -28.29 8.09
CA SER A 43 -8.20 -28.91 7.99
C SER A 43 -8.07 -29.72 6.70
N VAL A 44 -6.99 -29.51 5.95
CA VAL A 44 -6.65 -30.34 4.78
C VAL A 44 -5.19 -30.78 4.92
N LYS A 45 -4.94 -32.10 4.96
CA LYS A 45 -3.58 -32.67 5.14
C LYS A 45 -2.83 -32.05 6.34
N SER A 46 -3.50 -31.97 7.49
CA SER A 46 -2.98 -31.36 8.73
C SER A 46 -2.75 -29.85 8.69
N VAL A 47 -3.10 -29.18 7.60
CA VAL A 47 -3.00 -27.72 7.48
C VAL A 47 -4.34 -27.09 7.84
N MET A 48 -4.32 -26.11 8.76
CA MET A 48 -5.52 -25.37 9.19
C MET A 48 -5.79 -24.16 8.29
N PHE A 49 -7.04 -24.02 7.88
CA PHE A 49 -7.56 -22.91 7.09
C PHE A 49 -8.68 -22.18 7.82
N LEU A 50 -8.56 -20.85 7.91
CA LEU A 50 -9.53 -19.96 8.53
C LEU A 50 -10.33 -19.20 7.46
N PRO A 51 -11.67 -19.33 7.43
CA PRO A 51 -12.51 -18.58 6.52
C PRO A 51 -12.71 -17.15 7.03
N PHE A 52 -12.39 -16.15 6.21
CA PHE A 52 -12.61 -14.74 6.50
C PHE A 52 -13.24 -14.02 5.32
N VAL A 53 -14.02 -12.98 5.61
CA VAL A 53 -14.55 -12.05 4.59
C VAL A 53 -13.71 -10.78 4.63
N ILE A 54 -13.02 -10.49 3.54
CA ILE A 54 -12.22 -9.28 3.39
C ILE A 54 -12.74 -8.52 2.18
N ASN A 55 -13.13 -7.26 2.38
CA ASN A 55 -13.74 -6.42 1.35
C ASN A 55 -14.95 -7.10 0.66
N GLY A 56 -15.77 -7.81 1.43
CA GLY A 56 -16.95 -8.54 0.92
C GLY A 56 -16.64 -9.85 0.19
N VAL A 57 -15.37 -10.25 0.06
CA VAL A 57 -14.95 -11.49 -0.61
C VAL A 57 -14.53 -12.53 0.42
N SER A 58 -15.13 -13.72 0.34
CA SER A 58 -14.74 -14.87 1.16
C SER A 58 -13.38 -15.43 0.72
N LYS A 59 -12.46 -15.58 1.66
CA LYS A 59 -11.09 -16.09 1.46
C LYS A 59 -10.72 -17.05 2.60
N ASN A 60 -9.95 -18.08 2.26
CA ASN A 60 -9.37 -18.99 3.23
C ASN A 60 -7.92 -18.58 3.52
N PHE A 61 -7.61 -18.38 4.80
CA PHE A 61 -6.28 -18.06 5.29
C PHE A 61 -5.60 -19.30 5.82
N LEU A 62 -4.34 -19.49 5.45
CA LEU A 62 -3.47 -20.46 6.11
C LEU A 62 -3.21 -19.98 7.54
N PHE A 63 -3.45 -20.85 8.53
CA PHE A 63 -3.03 -20.57 9.90
C PHE A 63 -1.55 -20.92 10.07
N ASP A 64 -0.69 -19.91 10.03
CA ASP A 64 0.76 -20.04 10.11
C ASP A 64 1.31 -19.17 11.25
N THR A 65 1.66 -19.80 12.36
CA THR A 65 2.25 -19.13 13.52
C THR A 65 3.72 -18.74 13.31
N GLY A 66 4.36 -19.22 12.25
CA GLY A 66 5.74 -18.90 11.89
C GLY A 66 5.87 -17.68 10.98
N ALA A 67 4.75 -17.08 10.56
CA ALA A 67 4.73 -15.90 9.70
C ALA A 67 4.65 -14.60 10.52
N ASP A 68 5.58 -13.68 10.28
CA ASP A 68 5.58 -12.35 10.92
C ASP A 68 4.41 -11.47 10.43
N PHE A 69 3.92 -11.72 9.21
CA PHE A 69 2.88 -10.92 8.57
C PHE A 69 1.82 -11.80 7.91
N SER A 70 0.56 -11.37 8.00
CA SER A 70 -0.53 -11.94 7.20
C SER A 70 -0.45 -11.42 5.77
N ILE A 71 -0.37 -12.34 4.80
CA ILE A 71 -0.31 -12.00 3.37
C ILE A 71 -1.65 -12.32 2.70
N ILE A 72 -2.18 -11.37 1.95
CA ILE A 72 -3.42 -11.54 1.18
C ILE A 72 -3.09 -11.56 -0.31
N GLN A 73 -3.34 -12.69 -0.97
CA GLN A 73 -3.24 -12.74 -2.43
C GLN A 73 -4.39 -11.94 -3.05
N ARG A 74 -4.03 -10.95 -3.89
CA ARG A 74 -4.97 -10.12 -4.64
C ARG A 74 -5.41 -10.84 -5.92
N GLY A 75 -6.69 -10.69 -6.28
CA GLY A 75 -7.23 -11.20 -7.54
C GLY A 75 -6.90 -10.33 -8.75
N SER A 76 -6.56 -9.06 -8.53
CA SER A 76 -6.18 -8.11 -9.56
C SER A 76 -5.16 -7.09 -9.02
N ILE A 77 -4.40 -6.49 -9.94
CA ILE A 77 -3.54 -5.35 -9.61
C ILE A 77 -4.46 -4.14 -9.48
N ILE A 78 -4.49 -3.54 -8.29
CA ILE A 78 -5.18 -2.27 -8.05
C ILE A 78 -4.11 -1.16 -8.07
N GLY A 79 -4.34 -0.14 -8.89
CA GLY A 79 -3.41 0.96 -9.14
C GLY A 79 -3.44 1.43 -10.59
N LYS A 80 -2.98 2.65 -10.85
CA LYS A 80 -2.77 3.14 -12.21
C LYS A 80 -1.42 2.64 -12.73
N THR A 81 -1.42 2.03 -13.91
CA THR A 81 -0.18 1.70 -14.63
C THR A 81 0.51 2.99 -15.07
N GLY A 82 1.70 3.26 -14.54
CA GLY A 82 2.59 4.30 -15.02
C GLY A 82 3.74 3.70 -15.84
N ASN A 83 4.11 4.32 -16.95
CA ASN A 83 5.36 4.02 -17.63
C ASN A 83 6.45 4.88 -17.00
N TYR A 84 7.45 4.24 -16.40
CA TYR A 84 8.62 4.92 -15.86
C TYR A 84 9.84 4.48 -16.66
N ASP A 85 10.46 5.43 -17.36
CA ASP A 85 11.68 5.19 -18.12
C ASP A 85 12.89 5.47 -17.21
N GLY A 86 13.59 4.41 -16.82
CA GLY A 86 14.91 4.51 -16.17
C GLY A 86 16.05 4.47 -17.18
N ALA A 87 17.25 4.89 -16.77
CA ALA A 87 18.46 4.90 -17.60
C ALA A 87 18.79 3.55 -18.28
N SER A 88 18.23 2.44 -17.78
CA SER A 88 18.39 1.10 -18.34
C SER A 88 17.34 0.70 -19.40
N LYS A 89 16.45 1.59 -19.86
CA LYS A 89 15.33 1.30 -20.78
C LYS A 89 14.39 0.16 -20.33
N ARG A 90 14.36 -0.15 -19.03
CA ARG A 90 13.51 -1.23 -18.48
C ARG A 90 12.14 -0.66 -18.14
N LYS A 91 11.09 -1.23 -18.73
CA LYS A 91 9.69 -0.89 -18.41
C LYS A 91 9.25 -1.70 -17.19
N MET A 92 8.92 -1.04 -16.09
CA MET A 92 8.31 -1.67 -14.91
C MET A 92 6.86 -1.23 -14.74
N LYS A 93 5.97 -2.20 -14.50
CA LYS A 93 4.57 -1.96 -14.10
C LYS A 93 4.50 -2.03 -12.57
N LEU A 94 4.41 -0.88 -11.90
CA LEU A 94 4.17 -0.80 -10.46
C LEU A 94 2.74 -0.33 -10.21
N GLY A 95 2.01 -1.05 -9.36
CA GLY A 95 0.72 -0.59 -8.82
C GLY A 95 0.97 0.28 -7.59
N ASN A 96 0.43 1.50 -7.58
CA ASN A 96 0.46 2.37 -6.40
C ASN A 96 -0.78 2.11 -5.55
N GLU A 97 -0.65 1.27 -4.53
CA GLU A 97 -1.53 1.31 -3.36
C GLU A 97 -0.74 1.12 -2.07
N ILE A 98 -0.95 2.05 -1.14
CA ILE A 98 -0.60 1.96 0.27
C ILE A 98 -1.92 1.59 0.96
N ILE A 99 -1.96 0.44 1.64
CA ILE A 99 -2.99 0.16 2.67
C ILE A 99 -2.52 0.86 3.95
#